data_AF-A0A0M3JSA9-F1
#
_entry.id   AF-A0A0M3JSA9-F1
#
_cell.length_a   1.000
_cell.length_b   1.000
_cell.length_c   1.000
_cell.angle_alpha   90.00
_cell.angle_beta   90.00
_cell.angle_gamma   90.00
#
_symmetry.space_group_name_H-M   'P 1'
#
loop_
_entity.id
_entity.type
_entity.pdbx_description
1 polymer ?
#
loop_
_entity_poly.entity_id
_entity_poly.type
_entity_poly.pdbx_seq_one_letter_code
_entity_poly.pdbx_strand_id
1 'polypeptide(L)'
;MCGCDQTECEISDILFVLDASGSIRGFYEHQKEYVAGIADKLNIDPNAQHVGLILYSSKYRKRLIIPLDQAPTKQEFLRTVQRLPFYSGITATGAALNLSISALEKRRVDKRTAVLVLTDGFSYDRVNEASDILNKLPNVLTVVAAIFQVSL
;
A
#
# COMPACT_ATOMS: atom_id res chain seq x y z
N MET A 1 1.66 -37.28 1.79
CA MET A 1 2.44 -36.24 2.51
C MET A 1 2.30 -34.96 1.71
N CYS A 2 1.49 -34.00 2.17
CA CYS A 2 1.45 -32.67 1.59
C CYS A 2 2.31 -31.80 2.49
N GLY A 3 3.55 -31.51 2.07
CA GLY A 3 4.40 -30.56 2.76
C GLY A 3 3.96 -29.17 2.34
N CYS A 4 3.42 -28.39 3.27
CA CYS A 4 3.45 -26.94 3.11
C CYS A 4 4.92 -26.53 3.21
N ASP A 5 5.53 -26.29 2.06
CA ASP A 5 6.80 -25.58 2.00
C ASP A 5 6.54 -24.19 2.60
N GLN A 6 7.15 -23.88 3.74
CA GLN A 6 6.79 -22.69 4.54
C GLN A 6 7.04 -21.36 3.78
N THR A 7 7.77 -21.44 2.68
CA THR A 7 8.04 -20.39 1.70
C THR A 7 6.80 -19.92 0.90
N GLU A 8 5.74 -20.74 0.77
CA GLU A 8 4.51 -20.34 0.06
C GLU A 8 3.55 -19.46 0.91
N CYS A 9 3.79 -19.37 2.22
CA CYS A 9 2.90 -18.64 3.12
C CYS A 9 3.35 -17.19 3.39
N GLU A 10 4.61 -16.85 3.10
CA GLU A 10 5.17 -15.53 3.37
C GLU A 10 4.78 -14.50 2.30
N ILE A 11 4.44 -13.29 2.75
CA ILE A 11 4.18 -12.15 1.86
C ILE A 11 5.49 -11.77 1.16
N SER A 12 5.56 -11.95 -0.15
CA SER A 12 6.74 -11.64 -0.95
C SER A 12 6.68 -10.22 -1.54
N ASP A 13 5.48 -9.71 -1.79
CA ASP A 13 5.29 -8.38 -2.37
C ASP A 13 4.37 -7.55 -1.47
N ILE A 14 4.67 -6.26 -1.28
CA ILE A 14 3.82 -5.35 -0.51
C ILE A 14 3.54 -4.09 -1.33
N LEU A 15 2.28 -3.81 -1.62
CA LEU A 15 1.82 -2.56 -2.21
C LEU A 15 1.27 -1.65 -1.11
N PHE A 16 2.00 -0.59 -0.78
CA PHE A 16 1.55 0.45 0.14
C PHE A 16 0.63 1.43 -0.58
N VAL A 17 -0.53 1.73 -0.01
CA VAL A 17 -1.50 2.71 -0.53
C VAL A 17 -1.76 3.76 0.54
N LEU A 18 -1.12 4.92 0.41
CA LEU A 18 -1.10 5.98 1.42
C LEU A 18 -2.11 7.07 1.10
N ASP A 19 -2.93 7.38 2.08
CA ASP A 19 -3.81 8.54 2.08
C ASP A 19 -3.00 9.82 2.31
N ALA A 20 -3.24 10.85 1.51
CA ALA A 20 -2.71 12.20 1.63
C ALA A 20 -3.82 13.25 1.54
N SER A 21 -5.05 12.85 1.86
CA SER A 21 -6.22 13.71 1.97
C SER A 21 -6.11 14.72 3.11
N GLY A 22 -7.03 15.68 3.16
CA GLY A 22 -7.03 16.75 4.16
C GLY A 22 -7.23 16.27 5.60
N SER A 23 -7.95 15.16 5.80
CA SER A 23 -8.36 14.68 7.12
C SER A 23 -7.17 14.11 7.91
N ILE A 24 -6.18 13.56 7.23
CA ILE A 24 -4.97 13.02 7.86
C ILE A 24 -3.83 14.05 8.03
N ARG A 25 -4.06 15.34 7.72
CA ARG A 25 -3.00 16.38 7.69
C ARG A 25 -2.13 16.40 8.94
N GLY A 26 -2.73 16.32 10.13
CA GLY A 26 -2.01 16.33 11.41
C GLY A 26 -1.19 15.05 11.68
N PHE A 27 -1.49 13.96 10.97
CA PHE A 27 -0.90 12.63 11.17
C PHE A 27 -0.09 12.15 9.96
N TYR A 28 0.05 12.95 8.90
CA TYR A 28 0.70 12.50 7.68
C TYR A 28 2.17 12.10 7.88
N GLU A 29 2.91 12.86 8.70
CA GLU A 29 4.29 12.48 9.04
C GLU A 29 4.33 11.19 9.87
N HIS A 30 3.42 11.01 10.83
CA HIS A 30 3.29 9.75 11.57
C HIS A 30 2.92 8.57 10.66
N GLN A 31 2.10 8.78 9.62
CA GLN A 31 1.83 7.75 8.62
C GLN A 31 3.10 7.35 7.88
N LYS A 32 3.94 8.32 7.47
CA LYS A 32 5.23 8.06 6.82
C LYS A 32 6.17 7.30 7.76
N GLU A 33 6.21 7.66 9.03
CA GLU A 33 6.98 6.96 10.07
C GLU A 33 6.48 5.52 10.28
N TYR A 34 5.17 5.31 10.30
CA TYR A 34 4.58 3.98 10.42
C TYR A 34 4.94 3.08 9.22
N VAL A 35 4.87 3.63 8.00
CA VAL A 35 5.30 2.93 6.78
C VAL A 35 6.80 2.63 6.82
N ALA A 36 7.63 3.57 7.27
CA ALA A 36 9.06 3.36 7.46
C ALA A 36 9.34 2.25 8.48
N GLY A 37 8.67 2.26 9.63
CA GLY A 37 8.82 1.25 10.68
C GLY A 37 8.35 -0.15 10.26
N ILE A 38 7.36 -0.25 9.37
CA ILE A 38 7.02 -1.52 8.71
C ILE A 38 8.16 -1.94 7.77
N ALA A 39 8.59 -1.03 6.89
CA ALA A 39 9.63 -1.31 5.89
C ALA A 39 10.97 -1.73 6.51
N ASP A 40 11.31 -1.21 7.69
CA ASP A 40 12.51 -1.61 8.43
C ASP A 40 12.50 -3.09 8.82
N LYS A 41 11.33 -3.64 9.13
CA LYS A 41 11.15 -5.06 9.51
C LYS A 41 11.08 -6.01 8.32
N LEU A 42 10.88 -5.48 7.11
CA LEU A 42 10.81 -6.26 5.88
C LEU A 42 12.21 -6.51 5.30
N ASN A 43 12.39 -7.62 4.61
CA ASN A 43 13.59 -7.94 3.83
C ASN A 43 13.45 -7.40 2.39
N ILE A 44 13.40 -6.07 2.26
CA ILE A 44 13.21 -5.38 0.96
C ILE A 44 14.51 -5.42 0.14
N ASP A 45 14.47 -6.12 -0.98
CA ASP A 45 15.57 -6.27 -1.92
C ASP A 45 15.04 -6.71 -3.31
N PRO A 46 15.70 -6.35 -4.43
CA PRO A 46 15.36 -6.87 -5.76
C PRO A 46 15.23 -8.40 -5.84
N ASN A 47 15.92 -9.15 -5.00
CA ASN A 47 15.90 -10.62 -4.98
C ASN A 47 15.09 -11.22 -3.82
N ALA A 48 14.45 -10.41 -2.98
CA ALA A 48 13.67 -10.86 -1.83
C ALA A 48 12.25 -10.28 -1.86
N GLN A 49 11.89 -9.42 -0.90
CA GLN A 49 10.57 -8.80 -0.86
C GLN A 49 10.52 -7.54 -1.73
N HIS A 50 9.53 -7.46 -2.62
CA HIS A 50 9.32 -6.28 -3.47
C HIS A 50 8.31 -5.34 -2.82
N VAL A 51 8.49 -4.04 -3.02
CA VAL A 51 7.59 -3.02 -2.47
C VAL A 51 7.14 -2.04 -3.55
N GLY A 52 5.85 -1.74 -3.56
CA GLY A 52 5.23 -0.72 -4.39
C GLY A 52 4.59 0.37 -3.52
N LEU A 53 4.35 1.52 -4.11
CA LEU A 53 3.84 2.69 -3.37
C LEU A 53 2.88 3.51 -4.22
N ILE A 54 1.65 3.63 -3.75
CA ILE A 54 0.63 4.54 -4.27
C ILE A 54 0.39 5.64 -3.24
N LEU A 55 0.28 6.87 -3.72
CA LEU A 55 -0.14 8.02 -2.92
C LEU A 55 -1.44 8.59 -3.51
N TYR A 56 -2.45 8.83 -2.69
CA TYR A 56 -3.73 9.35 -3.16
C TYR A 56 -4.34 10.41 -2.24
N SER A 57 -5.26 11.20 -2.79
CA SER A 57 -6.20 12.02 -2.01
C SER A 57 -7.54 11.93 -2.70
N SER A 58 -7.67 12.45 -3.92
CA SER A 58 -8.89 12.43 -4.72
C SER A 58 -8.81 11.52 -5.95
N LYS A 59 -9.94 11.35 -6.64
CA LYS A 59 -10.05 10.60 -7.91
C LYS A 59 -9.02 11.05 -8.95
N TYR A 60 -8.72 12.34 -9.00
CA TYR A 60 -7.79 12.95 -9.98
C TYR A 60 -6.39 13.13 -9.43
N ARG A 61 -6.19 13.01 -8.11
CA ARG A 61 -4.92 13.22 -7.44
C ARG A 61 -4.47 11.95 -6.73
N LYS A 62 -4.09 10.98 -7.56
CA LYS A 62 -3.50 9.69 -7.19
C LYS A 62 -2.32 9.38 -8.10
N ARG A 63 -1.27 8.78 -7.56
CA ARG A 63 -0.05 8.43 -8.32
C ARG A 63 0.53 7.12 -7.84
N LEU A 64 0.94 6.28 -8.78
CA LEU A 64 1.88 5.18 -8.54
C LEU A 64 3.27 5.80 -8.44
N ILE A 65 3.81 5.88 -7.22
CA ILE A 65 5.12 6.48 -6.92
C ILE A 65 6.22 5.47 -7.19
N ILE A 66 6.01 4.21 -6.80
CA ILE A 66 6.92 3.08 -7.02
C ILE A 66 6.10 1.91 -7.58
N PRO A 67 6.32 1.50 -8.84
CA PRO A 67 5.80 0.23 -9.37
C PRO A 67 6.42 -0.98 -8.66
N LEU A 68 5.66 -2.07 -8.53
CA LEU A 68 6.14 -3.29 -7.87
C LEU A 68 7.36 -3.91 -8.57
N ASP A 69 7.37 -3.89 -9.90
CA ASP A 69 8.46 -4.42 -10.74
C ASP A 69 9.70 -3.54 -10.78
N GLN A 70 9.65 -2.32 -10.23
CA GLN A 70 10.84 -1.49 -10.04
C GLN A 70 11.76 -2.07 -8.94
N ALA A 71 11.18 -2.80 -7.98
CA ALA A 71 11.88 -3.51 -6.90
C ALA A 71 13.05 -2.70 -6.27
N PRO A 72 12.77 -1.54 -5.64
CA PRO A 72 13.83 -0.69 -5.08
C PRO A 72 14.54 -1.38 -3.91
N THR A 73 15.75 -0.92 -3.60
CA THR A 73 16.39 -1.26 -2.32
C THR A 73 15.62 -0.65 -1.14
N LYS A 74 15.74 -1.23 0.06
CA LYS A 74 15.16 -0.66 1.30
C LYS A 74 15.51 0.83 1.46
N GLN A 75 16.76 1.21 1.21
CA GLN A 75 17.22 2.59 1.36
C GLN A 75 16.55 3.55 0.36
N GLU A 76 16.30 3.11 -0.87
CA GLU A 76 15.57 3.91 -1.88
C GLU A 76 14.09 4.05 -1.53
N PHE A 77 13.47 2.96 -1.07
CA PHE A 77 12.09 2.98 -0.61
C PHE A 77 11.91 3.97 0.55
N LEU A 78 12.72 3.87 1.61
CA LEU A 78 12.66 4.76 2.77
C LEU A 78 12.91 6.23 2.40
N ARG A 79 13.90 6.51 1.54
CA ARG A 79 14.15 7.87 1.03
C ARG A 79 12.96 8.43 0.26
N THR A 80 12.27 7.57 -0.49
CA THR A 80 11.08 7.97 -1.26
C THR A 80 9.91 8.27 -0.34
N VAL A 81 9.65 7.40 0.65
CA VAL A 81 8.62 7.60 1.69
C VAL A 81 8.82 8.91 2.44
N GLN A 82 10.06 9.21 2.86
CA GLN A 82 10.38 10.46 3.56
C GLN A 82 10.09 11.71 2.73
N ARG A 83 10.22 11.64 1.40
CA ARG A 83 10.04 12.76 0.47
C ARG A 83 8.63 12.88 -0.11
N LEU A 84 7.69 12.01 0.30
CA LEU A 84 6.33 12.05 -0.22
C LEU A 84 5.68 13.41 0.06
N PRO A 85 5.10 14.08 -0.96
CA PRO A 85 4.39 15.33 -0.76
C PRO A 85 3.06 15.09 -0.05
N PHE A 86 2.57 16.08 0.70
CA PHE A 86 1.19 16.07 1.17
C PHE A 86 0.26 16.66 0.10
N TYR A 87 -0.87 16.01 -0.17
CA TYR A 87 -1.81 16.47 -1.19
C TYR A 87 -2.88 17.41 -0.64
N SER A 88 -3.52 17.09 0.49
CA SER A 88 -4.80 17.69 0.90
C SER A 88 -5.95 17.33 -0.05
N GLY A 89 -7.19 17.63 0.35
CA GLY A 89 -8.40 17.40 -0.45
C GLY A 89 -9.32 16.36 0.18
N ILE A 90 -10.21 15.79 -0.62
CA ILE A 90 -11.11 14.69 -0.22
C ILE A 90 -10.37 13.36 -0.16
N THR A 91 -11.03 12.32 0.36
CA THR A 91 -10.51 10.94 0.49
C THR A 91 -11.24 10.00 -0.48
N ALA A 92 -10.65 9.70 -1.62
CA ALA A 92 -11.20 8.84 -2.67
C ALA A 92 -10.48 7.49 -2.70
N THR A 93 -10.78 6.63 -1.73
CA THR A 93 -10.15 5.33 -1.51
C THR A 93 -10.52 4.35 -2.61
N GLY A 94 -11.75 4.40 -3.14
CA GLY A 94 -12.17 3.56 -4.27
C GLY A 94 -11.31 3.80 -5.51
N ALA A 95 -11.00 5.06 -5.82
CA ALA A 95 -10.08 5.42 -6.90
C ALA A 95 -8.64 4.94 -6.64
N ALA A 96 -8.20 4.89 -5.38
CA ALA A 96 -6.91 4.34 -5.01
C ALA A 96 -6.87 2.81 -5.20
N LEU A 97 -7.91 2.10 -4.75
CA LEU A 97 -8.03 0.65 -4.96
C LEU A 97 -8.05 0.27 -6.45
N ASN A 98 -8.72 1.05 -7.29
CA ASN A 98 -8.68 0.85 -8.74
C ASN A 98 -7.26 0.97 -9.30
N LEU A 99 -6.49 1.96 -8.83
CA LEU A 99 -5.09 2.09 -9.23
C LEU A 99 -4.23 0.93 -8.68
N SER A 100 -4.55 0.41 -7.50
CA SER A 100 -3.90 -0.79 -6.95
C SER A 100 -4.14 -2.01 -7.83
N ILE A 101 -5.36 -2.21 -8.34
CA ILE A 101 -5.67 -3.31 -9.28
C ILE A 101 -4.76 -3.21 -10.51
N SER A 102 -4.62 -2.01 -11.11
CA SER A 102 -3.73 -1.80 -12.26
C SER A 102 -2.26 -2.01 -11.89
N ALA A 103 -1.82 -1.57 -10.72
CA ALA A 103 -0.44 -1.76 -10.27
C ALA A 103 -0.10 -3.25 -10.03
N LEU A 104 -1.08 -4.06 -9.62
CA LEU A 104 -0.92 -5.50 -9.42
C LEU A 104 -0.75 -6.29 -10.72
N GLU A 105 -1.02 -5.70 -11.89
CA GLU A 105 -0.72 -6.35 -13.19
C GLU A 105 0.78 -6.58 -13.39
N LYS A 106 1.64 -5.83 -12.68
CA LYS A 106 3.10 -5.93 -12.72
C LYS A 106 3.70 -6.79 -11.61
N ARG A 107 2.88 -7.43 -10.77
CA ARG A 107 3.36 -8.26 -9.66
C ARG A 107 3.86 -9.64 -10.12
N ARG A 108 4.54 -10.34 -9.22
CA ARG A 108 4.86 -11.77 -9.39
C ARG A 108 3.62 -12.60 -9.06
N VAL A 109 2.92 -13.10 -10.09
CA VAL A 109 1.58 -13.71 -9.92
C VAL A 109 1.60 -14.96 -9.03
N ASP A 110 2.70 -15.72 -9.08
CA ASP A 110 2.97 -16.92 -8.28
C ASP A 110 3.32 -16.62 -6.81
N LYS A 111 3.57 -15.35 -6.47
CA LYS A 111 3.92 -14.91 -5.12
C LYS A 111 2.74 -14.25 -4.41
N ARG A 112 2.75 -14.35 -3.07
CA ARG A 112 1.78 -13.64 -2.23
C ARG A 112 2.08 -12.15 -2.17
N THR A 113 1.09 -11.34 -2.49
CA THR A 113 1.14 -9.89 -2.46
C THR A 113 0.16 -9.34 -1.42
N ALA A 114 0.66 -8.52 -0.48
CA ALA A 114 -0.20 -7.75 0.41
C ALA A 114 -0.46 -6.35 -0.17
N VAL A 115 -1.71 -5.90 -0.16
CA VAL A 115 -2.09 -4.50 -0.41
C VAL A 115 -2.40 -3.87 0.95
N LEU A 116 -1.53 -2.99 1.42
CA LEU A 116 -1.69 -2.30 2.70
C LEU A 116 -2.22 -0.88 2.47
N VAL A 117 -3.49 -0.67 2.78
CA VAL A 117 -4.15 0.63 2.68
C VAL A 117 -4.07 1.36 4.01
N LEU A 118 -3.46 2.54 4.01
CA LEU A 118 -3.39 3.43 5.16
C LEU A 118 -4.29 4.63 4.92
N THR A 119 -5.25 4.85 5.80
CA THR A 119 -6.26 5.93 5.74
C THR A 119 -6.86 6.14 7.12
N ASP A 120 -7.58 7.23 7.35
CA ASP A 120 -8.40 7.45 8.55
C ASP A 120 -9.86 6.93 8.39
N GLY A 121 -10.17 6.29 7.27
CA GLY A 121 -11.28 5.34 7.16
C GLY A 121 -12.59 5.89 6.58
N PHE A 122 -12.71 7.19 6.32
CA PHE A 122 -13.89 7.73 5.62
C PHE A 122 -13.56 8.02 4.15
N SER A 123 -14.27 7.38 3.23
CA SER A 123 -14.13 7.63 1.80
C SER A 123 -15.36 8.29 1.18
N TYR A 124 -15.13 9.21 0.24
CA TYR A 124 -16.14 9.98 -0.50
C TYR A 124 -16.54 9.33 -1.84
N ASP A 125 -15.95 8.18 -2.19
CA ASP A 125 -16.32 7.41 -3.38
C ASP A 125 -16.66 5.95 -3.03
N ARG A 126 -17.17 5.20 -4.00
CA ARG A 126 -17.55 3.80 -3.80
C ARG A 126 -16.31 2.93 -3.74
N VAL A 127 -16.16 2.19 -2.64
CA VAL A 127 -15.01 1.30 -2.39
C VAL A 127 -15.34 -0.16 -2.74
N ASN A 128 -16.61 -0.58 -2.60
CA ASN A 128 -17.03 -1.98 -2.64
C ASN A 128 -16.61 -2.71 -3.92
N GLU A 129 -16.86 -2.13 -5.10
CA GLU A 129 -16.56 -2.79 -6.38
C GLU A 129 -15.06 -3.09 -6.54
N ALA A 130 -14.20 -2.10 -6.26
CA ALA A 130 -12.76 -2.29 -6.34
C ALA A 130 -12.26 -3.26 -5.25
N SER A 131 -12.83 -3.20 -4.05
CA SER A 131 -12.51 -4.15 -2.99
C SER A 131 -12.89 -5.59 -3.36
N ASP A 132 -14.06 -5.79 -3.98
CA ASP A 132 -14.53 -7.10 -4.40
C ASP A 132 -13.62 -7.70 -5.48
N ILE A 133 -13.10 -6.87 -6.39
CA ILE A 133 -12.12 -7.29 -7.38
C ILE A 133 -10.82 -7.71 -6.68
N LEU A 134 -10.27 -6.87 -5.80
CA LEU A 134 -9.03 -7.17 -5.05
C LEU A 134 -9.15 -8.47 -4.25
N ASN A 135 -10.29 -8.69 -3.59
CA ASN A 135 -10.54 -9.89 -2.78
C ASN A 135 -10.65 -11.18 -3.62
N LYS A 136 -10.91 -11.07 -4.93
CA LYS A 136 -10.98 -12.20 -5.85
C LYS A 136 -9.65 -12.47 -6.57
N LEU A 137 -8.65 -11.58 -6.45
CA LEU A 137 -7.36 -11.80 -7.08
C LEU A 137 -6.60 -12.93 -6.36
N PRO A 138 -6.03 -13.90 -7.12
CA PRO A 138 -5.28 -15.00 -6.51
C PRO A 138 -4.00 -14.48 -5.87
N ASN A 139 -3.64 -15.03 -4.71
CA ASN A 139 -2.43 -14.66 -3.96
C ASN A 139 -2.37 -13.18 -3.54
N VAL A 140 -3.52 -12.50 -3.44
CA VAL A 140 -3.60 -11.11 -2.95
C VAL A 140 -4.30 -11.08 -1.60
N LEU A 141 -3.68 -10.40 -0.63
CA LEU A 141 -4.26 -10.11 0.67
C LEU A 141 -4.41 -8.59 0.82
N THR A 142 -5.64 -8.09 0.94
CA THR A 142 -5.88 -6.67 1.21
C THR A 142 -6.04 -6.44 2.71
N VAL A 143 -5.26 -5.52 3.27
CA VAL A 143 -5.31 -5.11 4.68
C VAL A 143 -5.53 -3.61 4.74
N VAL A 144 -6.48 -3.18 5.57
CA VAL A 144 -6.72 -1.76 5.83
C VAL A 144 -6.25 -1.45 7.25
N ALA A 145 -5.31 -0.52 7.36
CA ALA A 145 -4.81 -0.01 8.63
C ALA A 145 -5.36 1.41 8.81
N ALA A 146 -6.19 1.57 9.83
CA ALA A 146 -6.76 2.87 10.13
C ALA A 146 -5.82 3.69 11.01
N ILE A 147 -5.55 4.94 10.64
CA ILE A 147 -4.71 5.86 11.39
C ILE A 147 -5.60 6.82 12.16
N PHE A 148 -5.74 6.59 13.45
CA PHE A 148 -6.54 7.42 14.35
C PHE A 148 -5.70 7.99 15.49
N GLN A 149 -6.14 9.14 16.00
CA GLN A 149 -5.68 9.67 17.27
C GLN A 149 -6.18 8.77 18.40
N VAL A 150 -5.27 8.17 19.17
CA VAL A 150 -5.60 7.71 20.53
C VAL A 150 -5.23 8.85 21.47
N SER A 151 -6.20 9.66 21.84
CA SER A 151 -6.06 10.57 22.98
C SER A 151 -6.19 9.72 24.23
N LEU A 152 -5.07 9.49 24.92
CA LEU A 152 -5.09 9.06 26.33
C LEU A 152 -5.22 10.28 27.23
#